data_AF-A0A2S6IMK7-F1
#
_entry.id   AF-A0A2S6IMK7-F1
#
_cell.length_a   1.000
_cell.length_b   1.000
_cell.length_c   1.000
_cell.angle_alpha   90.00
_cell.angle_beta   90.00
_cell.angle_gamma   90.00
#
_symmetry.space_group_name_H-M   'P 1'
#
loop_
_entity.id
_entity.type
_entity.pdbx_description
1 polymer ?
#
loop_
_entity_poly.entity_id
_entity_poly.type
_entity_poly.pdbx_seq_one_letter_code
_entity_poly.pdbx_strand_id
1 'polypeptide(L)'
;MELTRHCDLCEHKKSDFKLGLVCGLTSRKPAFNKTCSKILLGNLFEEKLKQINLEYDQLKRKRLLTYSYTVVYLLIGFIIIAAGYFIGNHIFSHGVISTIPLIFIAVSFAPMGMAVSTFINYLQRLKVAKSKKEDLDKVLALYNIKYAIDIDYQTEFHGTQEVYIDLKVKGVR
;
A
#
# COMPACT_ATOMS: atom_id res chain seq x y z
N MET A 1 11.72 -19.15 4.29
CA MET A 1 10.84 -18.46 5.26
C MET A 1 11.76 -17.71 6.20
N GLU A 2 11.68 -16.39 6.30
CA GLU A 2 12.63 -15.63 7.14
C GLU A 2 12.38 -15.94 8.62
N LEU A 3 13.37 -16.60 9.23
CA LEU A 3 13.33 -17.19 10.56
C LEU A 3 13.10 -16.15 11.69
N THR A 4 13.22 -14.85 11.38
CA THR A 4 13.24 -13.74 12.33
C THR A 4 11.96 -12.91 12.35
N ARG A 5 10.99 -13.15 11.46
CA ARG A 5 9.78 -12.31 11.35
C ARG A 5 8.89 -12.33 12.59
N HIS A 6 8.86 -13.43 13.35
CA HIS A 6 8.15 -13.45 14.63
C HIS A 6 8.86 -12.63 15.72
N CYS A 7 10.17 -12.37 15.60
CA CYS A 7 10.87 -11.47 16.52
C CYS A 7 10.45 -10.03 16.31
N ASP A 8 10.01 -9.67 15.11
CA ASP A 8 9.46 -8.33 14.86
C ASP A 8 8.15 -8.08 15.59
N LEU A 9 7.46 -9.12 16.06
CA LEU A 9 6.22 -9.00 16.83
C LEU A 9 6.45 -9.14 18.35
N CYS A 10 7.68 -9.45 18.77
CA CYS A 10 8.00 -9.76 20.15
C CYS A 10 8.47 -8.53 20.93
N GLU A 11 7.95 -8.34 22.14
CA GLU A 11 8.35 -7.27 23.07
C GLU A 11 9.81 -7.39 23.53
N HIS A 12 10.37 -8.60 23.52
CA HIS A 12 11.77 -8.82 23.89
C HIS A 12 12.76 -8.44 22.79
N LYS A 13 12.32 -7.89 21.67
CA LYS A 13 13.21 -7.46 20.58
C LYS A 13 14.13 -6.34 21.04
N LYS A 14 15.43 -6.49 20.77
CA LYS A 14 16.42 -5.41 20.84
C LYS A 14 17.17 -5.31 19.51
N SER A 15 17.46 -4.09 19.07
CA SER A 15 18.29 -3.82 17.89
C SER A 15 19.68 -3.42 18.32
N ASP A 16 20.69 -4.15 17.85
CA ASP A 16 22.09 -3.82 18.01
C ASP A 16 22.68 -3.46 16.63
N PHE A 17 23.45 -2.36 16.56
CA PHE A 17 24.03 -1.89 15.30
C PHE A 17 25.04 -2.88 14.68
N LYS A 18 25.76 -3.67 15.50
CA LYS A 18 26.77 -4.62 15.03
C LYS A 18 26.18 -5.99 14.73
N LEU A 19 25.23 -6.43 15.55
CA LEU A 19 24.70 -7.80 15.49
C LEU A 19 23.33 -7.90 14.79
N GLY A 20 22.66 -6.77 14.55
CA GLY A 20 21.31 -6.71 14.01
C GLY A 20 20.26 -6.98 15.08
N LEU A 21 19.23 -7.75 14.72
CA LEU A 21 18.15 -8.08 15.64
C LEU A 21 18.60 -9.16 16.64
N VAL A 22 18.55 -8.83 17.92
CA VAL A 22 18.93 -9.71 19.04
C VAL A 22 17.76 -9.92 20.00
N CYS A 23 17.74 -11.06 20.68
CA CYS A 23 16.78 -11.33 21.73
C CYS A 23 17.22 -10.66 23.04
N GLY A 24 16.38 -9.82 23.63
CA GLY A 24 16.68 -9.10 24.87
C GLY A 24 16.80 -9.99 26.09
N LEU A 25 16.31 -11.24 26.04
CA LEU A 25 16.45 -12.23 27.11
C LEU A 25 17.82 -12.92 27.11
N THR A 26 18.45 -13.09 25.94
CA THR A 26 19.70 -13.85 25.80
C THR A 26 20.86 -13.02 25.28
N SER A 27 20.60 -11.78 24.82
CA SER A 27 21.55 -10.89 24.14
C SER A 27 22.25 -11.55 22.93
N ARG A 28 21.61 -12.56 22.33
CA ARG A 28 22.14 -13.32 21.20
C ARG A 28 21.19 -13.28 20.03
N LYS A 29 21.71 -13.65 18.86
CA LYS A 29 20.88 -13.79 17.66
C LYS A 29 19.79 -14.83 17.89
N PRO A 30 18.56 -14.55 17.42
CA PRO A 30 17.46 -15.50 17.46
C PRO A 30 17.83 -16.81 16.75
N ALA A 31 17.72 -17.94 17.47
CA ALA A 31 17.93 -19.28 16.94
C ALA A 31 16.71 -20.13 17.27
N PHE A 32 15.82 -20.36 16.29
CA PHE A 32 14.61 -21.15 16.48
C PHE A 32 14.36 -22.06 15.28
N ASN A 33 13.89 -23.29 15.54
CA ASN A 33 13.61 -24.26 14.48
C ASN A 33 12.19 -24.13 13.87
N LYS A 34 11.33 -23.25 14.42
CA LYS A 34 9.99 -22.90 13.88
C LYS A 34 9.30 -21.77 14.68
N THR A 35 9.26 -21.91 16.00
CA THR A 35 8.58 -20.98 16.92
C THR A 35 9.50 -20.65 18.11
N CYS A 36 9.26 -19.49 18.73
CA CYS A 36 9.93 -19.10 19.97
C CYS A 36 9.05 -19.48 21.18
N SER A 37 9.60 -20.25 22.13
CA SER A 37 8.90 -20.70 23.33
C SER A 37 8.71 -19.60 24.38
N LYS A 38 9.56 -18.57 24.36
CA LYS A 38 9.52 -17.40 25.26
C LYS A 38 9.09 -16.13 24.50
N ILE A 39 8.20 -16.26 23.53
CA ILE A 39 7.66 -15.10 22.83
C ILE A 39 6.76 -14.33 23.80
N LEU A 40 6.88 -13.00 23.79
CA LEU A 40 6.00 -12.11 24.53
C LEU A 40 5.28 -11.22 23.52
N LEU A 41 3.97 -11.42 23.38
CA LEU A 41 3.11 -10.67 22.47
C LEU A 41 2.27 -9.71 23.30
N GLY A 42 2.66 -8.44 23.29
CA GLY A 42 1.97 -7.36 23.99
C GLY A 42 1.51 -6.26 23.03
N ASN A 43 1.68 -5.01 23.45
CA ASN A 43 1.21 -3.83 22.72
C ASN A 43 1.87 -3.69 21.35
N LEU A 44 3.18 -3.99 21.24
CA LEU A 44 3.90 -3.90 19.97
C LEU A 44 3.31 -4.83 18.90
N PHE A 45 2.87 -6.01 19.33
CA PHE A 45 2.20 -6.96 18.46
C PHE A 45 0.85 -6.42 17.99
N GLU A 46 0.02 -5.92 18.91
CA GLU A 46 -1.28 -5.35 18.59
C GLU A 46 -1.17 -4.14 17.67
N GLU A 47 -0.27 -3.21 17.95
CA GLU A 47 -0.03 -2.02 17.13
C GLU A 47 0.36 -2.39 15.70
N LYS A 48 1.29 -3.34 15.54
CA LYS A 48 1.68 -3.83 14.21
C LYS A 48 0.52 -4.49 13.47
N LEU A 49 -0.27 -5.27 14.18
CA LEU A 49 -1.41 -5.96 13.59
C LEU A 49 -2.49 -4.98 13.15
N LYS A 50 -2.78 -3.95 13.96
CA LYS A 50 -3.66 -2.84 13.60
C LYS A 50 -3.12 -2.06 12.40
N GLN A 51 -1.85 -1.67 12.43
CA GLN A 51 -1.21 -0.87 11.38
C GLN A 51 -1.21 -1.57 10.02
N ILE A 52 -0.82 -2.85 9.95
CA ILE A 52 -0.76 -3.59 8.69
C ILE A 52 -2.15 -3.79 8.09
N ASN A 53 -3.14 -4.12 8.93
CA ASN A 53 -4.51 -4.28 8.46
C ASN A 53 -5.14 -2.93 8.04
N LEU A 54 -4.86 -1.86 8.78
CA LEU A 54 -5.31 -0.51 8.45
C LEU A 54 -4.71 -0.03 7.12
N GLU A 55 -3.40 -0.18 6.91
CA GLU A 55 -2.71 0.19 5.66
C GLU A 55 -3.34 -0.53 4.46
N TYR A 56 -3.61 -1.83 4.61
CA TYR A 56 -4.24 -2.63 3.57
C TYR A 56 -5.69 -2.21 3.29
N ASP A 57 -6.49 -1.96 4.33
CA ASP A 57 -7.89 -1.57 4.19
C ASP A 57 -8.04 -0.16 3.58
N GLN A 58 -7.23 0.80 4.02
CA GLN A 58 -7.18 2.14 3.43
C GLN A 58 -6.86 2.10 1.93
N LEU A 59 -5.88 1.29 1.51
CA LEU A 59 -5.56 1.10 0.10
C LEU A 59 -6.74 0.47 -0.66
N LYS A 60 -7.39 -0.54 -0.08
CA LYS A 60 -8.56 -1.20 -0.69
C LYS A 60 -9.72 -0.23 -0.91
N ARG A 61 -9.97 0.69 0.02
CA ARG A 61 -11.04 1.69 -0.12
C ARG A 61 -10.71 2.78 -1.14
N LYS A 62 -9.44 3.17 -1.26
CA LYS A 62 -8.97 4.09 -2.31
C LYS A 62 -9.06 3.52 -3.73
N ARG A 63 -9.32 2.22 -3.90
CA ARG A 63 -9.40 1.54 -5.20
C ARG A 63 -10.30 2.25 -6.21
N LEU A 64 -11.52 2.58 -5.79
CA LEU A 64 -12.50 3.21 -6.69
C LEU A 64 -12.05 4.61 -7.11
N LEU A 65 -11.60 5.42 -6.15
CA LEU A 65 -11.12 6.78 -6.40
C LEU A 65 -9.88 6.79 -7.30
N THR A 66 -8.91 5.90 -7.06
CA THR A 66 -7.73 5.79 -7.92
C THR A 66 -8.10 5.33 -9.32
N TYR A 67 -8.99 4.35 -9.45
CA TYR A 67 -9.45 3.87 -10.76
C TYR A 67 -10.21 4.95 -11.53
N SER A 68 -11.15 5.64 -10.88
CA SER A 68 -11.92 6.71 -11.52
C SER A 68 -11.02 7.87 -11.94
N TYR A 69 -10.09 8.29 -11.08
CA TYR A 69 -9.09 9.30 -11.40
C TYR A 69 -8.29 8.89 -12.65
N THR A 70 -7.71 7.69 -12.67
CA THR A 70 -6.91 7.23 -13.81
C THR A 70 -7.74 7.21 -15.11
N VAL A 71 -8.97 6.71 -15.07
CA VAL A 71 -9.85 6.65 -16.26
C VAL A 71 -10.19 8.06 -16.77
N VAL A 72 -10.57 8.99 -15.90
CA VAL A 72 -10.94 10.36 -16.30
C VAL A 72 -9.77 11.08 -16.97
N TYR A 73 -8.56 11.02 -16.41
CA TYR A 73 -7.40 11.70 -17.00
C TYR A 73 -6.94 11.09 -18.32
N LEU A 74 -7.09 9.76 -18.48
CA LEU A 74 -6.85 9.11 -19.77
C LEU A 74 -7.88 9.56 -20.82
N LEU A 75 -9.17 9.61 -20.46
CA LEU A 75 -10.21 10.08 -21.38
C LEU A 75 -9.98 11.53 -21.81
N ILE A 76 -9.64 12.42 -20.87
CA ILE A 76 -9.33 13.82 -21.18
C ILE A 76 -8.16 13.91 -22.19
N GLY A 77 -7.08 13.17 -21.97
CA GLY A 77 -5.96 13.19 -22.91
C GLY A 77 -6.34 12.66 -24.29
N PHE A 78 -7.17 11.61 -24.39
CA PHE A 78 -7.66 11.11 -25.69
C PHE A 78 -8.56 12.13 -26.40
N ILE A 79 -9.43 12.83 -25.66
CA ILE A 79 -10.28 13.89 -26.22
C ILE A 79 -9.42 15.02 -26.78
N ILE A 80 -8.37 15.44 -26.07
CA ILE A 80 -7.46 16.50 -26.53
C ILE A 80 -6.71 16.08 -27.80
N ILE A 81 -6.22 14.83 -27.87
CA ILE A 81 -5.57 14.29 -29.07
C ILE A 81 -6.56 14.26 -30.25
N ALA A 82 -7.79 13.80 -30.04
CA ALA A 82 -8.82 13.76 -31.08
C ALA A 82 -9.17 15.16 -31.60
N ALA A 83 -9.32 16.14 -30.71
CA ALA A 83 -9.54 17.53 -31.08
C ALA A 83 -8.37 18.10 -31.90
N GLY A 84 -7.13 17.86 -31.46
CA GLY A 84 -5.93 18.27 -32.19
C GLY A 84 -5.83 17.65 -33.59
N TYR A 85 -6.21 16.37 -33.73
CA TYR A 85 -6.28 15.69 -35.01
C TYR A 85 -7.33 16.30 -35.95
N PHE A 86 -8.54 16.56 -35.46
CA PHE A 86 -9.62 17.13 -36.28
C PHE A 86 -9.28 18.53 -36.77
N ILE A 87 -8.73 19.38 -35.89
CA ILE A 87 -8.25 20.73 -36.24
C ILE A 87 -7.12 20.63 -37.27
N GLY A 88 -6.15 19.73 -37.05
CA GLY A 88 -5.05 19.50 -37.97
C GLY A 88 -5.52 19.12 -39.37
N ASN A 89 -6.46 18.18 -39.46
CA ASN A 89 -7.01 17.74 -40.74
C ASN A 89 -7.76 18.86 -41.47
N HIS A 90 -8.51 19.70 -40.74
CA HIS A 90 -9.21 20.84 -41.33
C HIS A 90 -8.27 21.94 -41.82
N ILE A 91 -7.13 22.17 -41.15
CA ILE A 91 -6.13 23.14 -41.62
C ILE A 91 -5.35 22.58 -42.82
N PHE A 92 -5.01 21.28 -42.77
CA PHE A 92 -4.30 20.60 -43.85
C PHE A 92 -5.11 20.60 -45.15
N SER A 93 -6.45 20.47 -45.09
CA SER A 93 -7.30 20.56 -46.27
C SER A 93 -7.25 21.93 -46.98
N HIS A 94 -6.75 22.97 -46.31
CA HIS A 94 -6.51 24.30 -46.87
C HIS A 94 -5.06 24.49 -47.36
N GLY A 95 -4.26 23.43 -47.43
CA GLY A 95 -2.89 23.44 -47.96
C GLY A 95 -1.81 23.92 -46.99
N VAL A 96 -2.15 24.11 -45.70
CA VAL A 96 -1.21 24.58 -44.68
C VAL A 96 -0.76 23.41 -43.81
N ILE A 97 0.56 23.18 -43.73
CA ILE A 97 1.15 22.23 -42.80
C ILE A 97 1.31 22.92 -41.44
N SER A 98 0.53 22.47 -40.45
CA SER A 98 0.49 23.07 -39.11
C SER A 98 1.18 22.18 -38.08
N THR A 99 1.99 22.78 -37.21
CA THR A 99 2.63 22.13 -36.05
C THR A 99 1.69 21.99 -34.85
N ILE A 100 0.48 22.59 -34.92
CA ILE A 100 -0.52 22.60 -33.85
C ILE A 100 -0.90 21.18 -33.37
N PRO A 101 -1.16 20.19 -34.23
CA PRO A 101 -1.53 18.84 -33.78
C PRO A 101 -0.42 18.16 -32.97
N LEU A 102 0.85 18.41 -33.29
CA LEU A 102 2.00 17.88 -32.55
C LEU A 102 2.07 18.42 -31.12
N ILE A 103 1.75 19.72 -30.94
CA ILE A 103 1.72 20.36 -29.61
C ILE A 103 0.61 19.74 -28.76
N PHE A 104 -0.58 19.53 -29.33
CA PHE A 104 -1.70 18.89 -28.62
C PHE A 104 -1.35 17.47 -28.15
N ILE A 105 -0.69 16.69 -29.01
CA ILE A 105 -0.20 15.36 -28.65
C ILE A 105 0.79 15.45 -27.48
N ALA A 106 1.81 16.31 -27.59
CA ALA A 106 2.82 16.48 -26.55
C ALA A 106 2.24 16.89 -25.19
N VAL A 107 1.31 17.86 -25.18
CA VAL A 107 0.65 18.33 -23.96
C VAL A 107 -0.22 17.25 -23.32
N SER A 108 -0.86 16.39 -24.14
CA SER A 108 -1.74 15.32 -23.65
C SER A 108 -0.98 14.21 -22.91
N PHE A 109 0.27 13.96 -23.27
CA PHE A 109 1.08 12.91 -22.63
C PHE A 109 1.41 13.21 -21.17
N ALA A 110 1.51 14.47 -20.76
CA ALA A 110 1.83 14.84 -19.39
C ALA A 110 0.80 14.34 -18.35
N PRO A 111 -0.50 14.70 -18.44
CA PRO A 111 -1.52 14.21 -17.51
C PRO A 111 -1.73 12.69 -17.60
N MET A 112 -1.64 12.10 -18.79
CA MET A 112 -1.73 10.65 -18.98
C MET A 112 -0.59 9.92 -18.27
N GLY A 113 0.66 10.40 -18.41
CA GLY A 113 1.82 9.81 -17.76
C GLY A 113 1.71 9.86 -16.23
N MET A 114 1.23 10.98 -15.67
CA MET A 114 0.96 11.10 -14.23
C MET A 114 -0.14 10.13 -13.75
N ALA A 115 -1.22 10.00 -14.52
CA ALA A 115 -2.32 9.08 -14.19
C ALA A 115 -1.85 7.61 -14.18
N VAL A 116 -1.06 7.21 -15.17
CA VAL A 116 -0.49 5.85 -15.27
C VAL A 116 0.50 5.59 -14.14
N SER A 117 1.41 6.53 -13.87
CA SER A 117 2.37 6.42 -12.76
C SER A 117 1.67 6.25 -11.42
N THR A 118 0.66 7.08 -11.14
CA THR A 118 -0.15 7.00 -9.92
C THR A 118 -0.84 5.63 -9.79
N PHE A 119 -1.37 5.10 -10.88
CA PHE A 119 -2.02 3.78 -10.89
C PHE A 119 -1.03 2.64 -10.61
N ILE A 120 0.14 2.64 -11.25
CA ILE A 120 1.18 1.63 -11.02
C ILE A 120 1.65 1.68 -9.57
N ASN A 121 1.93 2.87 -9.05
CA ASN A 121 2.33 3.07 -7.66
C ASN A 121 1.27 2.54 -6.68
N TYR A 122 -0.02 2.79 -6.96
CA TYR A 122 -1.12 2.23 -6.19
C TYR A 122 -1.13 0.70 -6.21
N LEU A 123 -0.99 0.07 -7.39
CA LEU A 123 -0.94 -1.40 -7.50
C LEU A 123 0.24 -1.99 -6.74
N GLN A 124 1.41 -1.37 -6.82
CA GLN A 124 2.59 -1.80 -6.10
C GLN A 124 2.39 -1.71 -4.58
N ARG A 125 1.87 -0.58 -4.09
CA ARG A 125 1.56 -0.41 -2.66
C ARG A 125 0.53 -1.43 -2.17
N LEU A 126 -0.53 -1.66 -2.94
CA LEU A 126 -1.54 -2.66 -2.62
C LEU A 126 -0.95 -4.07 -2.54
N LYS A 127 -0.09 -4.44 -3.50
CA LYS A 127 0.61 -5.74 -3.50
C LYS A 127 1.53 -5.90 -2.29
N VAL A 128 2.29 -4.86 -1.95
CA VAL A 128 3.19 -4.87 -0.78
C VAL A 128 2.38 -4.98 0.52
N ALA A 129 1.35 -4.16 0.71
CA ALA A 129 0.50 -4.21 1.90
C ALA A 129 -0.19 -5.58 2.05
N LYS A 130 -0.70 -6.14 0.95
CA LYS A 130 -1.27 -7.48 0.93
C LYS A 130 -0.24 -8.54 1.34
N SER A 131 0.96 -8.48 0.77
CA SER A 131 2.05 -9.41 1.11
C SER A 131 2.44 -9.32 2.59
N LYS A 132 2.57 -8.10 3.14
CA LYS A 132 2.85 -7.89 4.57
C LYS A 132 1.77 -8.54 5.45
N LYS A 133 0.50 -8.36 5.09
CA LYS A 133 -0.64 -8.98 5.79
C LYS A 133 -0.58 -10.51 5.71
N GLU A 134 -0.43 -11.07 4.52
CA GLU A 134 -0.34 -12.52 4.31
C GLU A 134 0.84 -13.13 5.09
N ASP A 135 1.96 -12.42 5.18
CA ASP A 135 3.12 -12.87 5.93
C ASP A 135 2.91 -12.77 7.44
N LEU A 136 2.21 -11.75 7.93
CA LEU A 136 1.77 -11.66 9.32
C LEU A 136 0.83 -12.83 9.67
N ASP A 137 -0.17 -13.09 8.83
CA ASP A 137 -1.14 -14.17 9.03
C ASP A 137 -0.46 -15.54 9.07
N LYS A 138 0.55 -15.78 8.22
CA LYS A 138 1.37 -16.99 8.27
C LYS A 138 2.11 -17.13 9.60
N VAL A 139 2.69 -16.05 10.12
CA VAL A 139 3.37 -16.08 11.43
C VAL A 139 2.36 -16.40 12.53
N LEU A 140 1.20 -15.77 12.54
CA LEU A 140 0.17 -15.99 13.56
C LEU A 140 -0.39 -17.41 13.55
N ALA A 141 -0.53 -18.00 12.36
CA ALA A 141 -0.94 -19.38 12.20
C ALA A 141 0.04 -20.36 12.88
N LEU A 142 1.35 -20.07 12.90
CA LEU A 142 2.34 -20.92 13.60
C LEU A 142 2.14 -20.93 15.13
N TYR A 143 1.57 -19.86 15.68
CA TYR A 143 1.27 -19.74 17.10
C TYR A 143 -0.19 -20.09 17.44
N ASN A 144 -0.98 -20.55 16.46
CA ASN A 144 -2.42 -20.77 16.59
C ASN A 144 -3.21 -19.53 17.08
N ILE A 145 -2.70 -18.33 16.75
CA ILE A 145 -3.33 -17.07 17.11
C ILE A 145 -4.36 -16.73 16.04
N LYS A 146 -5.61 -16.52 16.48
CA LYS A 146 -6.69 -16.04 15.63
C LYS A 146 -7.04 -14.62 16.06
N TYR A 147 -7.33 -13.75 15.10
CA TYR A 147 -7.78 -12.41 15.38
C TYR A 147 -9.00 -12.05 14.54
N ALA A 148 -9.86 -11.20 15.08
CA ALA A 148 -10.89 -10.47 14.36
C ALA A 148 -10.59 -8.99 14.52
N ILE A 149 -10.60 -8.25 13.41
CA ILE A 149 -10.37 -6.81 13.39
C ILE A 149 -11.54 -6.14 12.70
N ASP A 150 -12.13 -5.16 13.38
CA ASP A 150 -13.11 -4.26 12.82
C ASP A 150 -12.51 -2.86 12.73
N ILE A 151 -12.76 -2.18 11.61
CA ILE A 151 -12.14 -0.89 11.32
C ILE A 151 -13.24 0.09 10.91
N ASP A 152 -13.56 0.99 11.84
CA ASP A 152 -14.54 2.04 11.64
C ASP A 152 -13.85 3.37 11.38
N TYR A 153 -14.35 4.06 10.36
CA TYR A 153 -13.82 5.33 9.92
C TYR A 153 -14.86 6.41 10.20
N GLN A 154 -14.51 7.35 11.08
CA GLN A 154 -15.39 8.48 11.34
C GLN A 154 -15.40 9.46 10.16
N THR A 155 -16.33 10.41 10.21
CA THR A 155 -16.40 11.50 9.26
C THR A 155 -15.11 12.31 9.28
N GLU A 156 -14.61 12.63 8.08
CA GLU A 156 -13.40 13.42 7.91
C GLU A 156 -13.70 14.89 8.25
N PHE A 157 -12.98 15.45 9.22
CA PHE A 157 -13.06 16.87 9.58
C PHE A 157 -11.69 17.50 9.30
N HIS A 158 -11.67 18.58 8.49
CA HIS A 158 -10.44 19.32 8.13
C HIS A 158 -9.28 18.46 7.59
N GLY A 159 -9.59 17.41 6.81
CA GLY A 159 -8.57 16.51 6.23
C GLY A 159 -7.96 15.53 7.22
N THR A 160 -8.46 15.49 8.46
CA THR A 160 -8.12 14.48 9.45
C THR A 160 -9.30 13.53 9.64
N GLN A 161 -9.01 12.23 9.61
CA GLN A 161 -10.00 11.19 9.80
C GLN A 161 -9.60 10.33 10.99
N GLU A 162 -10.42 10.35 12.04
CA GLU A 162 -10.26 9.44 13.15
C GLU A 162 -10.64 8.02 12.73
N VAL A 163 -9.81 7.05 13.12
CA VAL A 163 -10.02 5.63 12.81
C VAL A 163 -10.09 4.85 14.11
N TYR A 164 -11.20 4.17 14.32
CA TYR A 164 -11.42 3.31 15.48
C TYR A 164 -11.19 1.87 15.04
N ILE A 165 -10.37 1.14 15.81
CA ILE A 165 -9.99 -0.23 15.49
C ILE A 165 -10.33 -1.11 16.70
N ASP A 166 -11.37 -1.94 16.55
CA ASP A 166 -11.69 -2.99 17.51
C ASP A 166 -10.90 -4.25 17.14
N LEU A 167 -9.95 -4.64 18.00
CA LEU A 167 -9.12 -5.81 17.81
C LEU A 167 -9.42 -6.85 18.87
N LYS A 168 -9.89 -8.02 18.43
CA LYS A 168 -10.13 -9.19 19.28
C LYS A 168 -9.16 -10.29 18.93
N VAL A 169 -8.22 -10.58 19.83
CA VAL A 169 -7.23 -11.65 19.64
C VAL A 169 -7.56 -12.86 20.52
N LYS A 170 -7.42 -14.07 19.98
CA LYS A 170 -7.58 -15.35 20.68
C LYS A 170 -6.31 -16.17 20.55
N GLY A 171 -5.90 -16.82 21.65
CA GLY A 171 -4.75 -17.72 21.68
C GLY A 171 -3.41 -17.05 22.03
N VAL A 172 -3.43 -15.82 22.55
CA VAL A 172 -2.24 -15.14 23.07
C VAL A 172 -1.86 -15.78 24.41
N ARG A 173 -0.59 -16.13 24.59
CA ARG A 173 0.00 -16.67 25.82
C ARG A 173 1.01 -15.69 26.38
#